data_AF-A0A528N097-F1
#
_entry.id   AF-A0A528N097-F1
#
_cell.length_a   1.000
_cell.length_b   1.000
_cell.length_c   1.000
_cell.angle_alpha   90.00
_cell.angle_beta   90.00
_cell.angle_gamma   90.00
#
_symmetry.space_group_name_H-M   'P 1'
#
loop_
_entity.id
_entity.type
_entity.pdbx_description
1 polymer ?
#
loop_
_entity_poly.entity_id
_entity_poly.type
_entity_poly.pdbx_seq_one_letter_code
_entity_poly.pdbx_strand_id
1 'polypeptide(L)' 'MTRLENFISRMTAQRDILDQVCVEVAKMEGLVIELGLGNGRTFHHLRERLPGRRIVAFDRALAAHASSIP' A
#
# COMPACT_ATOMS: atom_id res chain seq x y z
N MET A 1 1.23 7.56 -24.53
CA MET A 1 0.89 6.54 -23.52
C MET A 1 -0.58 6.72 -23.15
N THR A 2 -1.37 5.65 -23.19
CA THR A 2 -2.80 5.68 -22.88
C THR A 2 -3.05 5.76 -21.38
N ARG A 3 -4.29 6.09 -20.97
CA ARG A 3 -4.67 6.07 -19.55
C ARG A 3 -4.51 4.68 -18.91
N LEU A 4 -4.73 3.63 -19.70
CA LEU A 4 -4.56 2.24 -19.25
C LEU A 4 -3.08 1.90 -19.03
N GLU A 5 -2.21 2.27 -19.97
CA GLU A 5 -0.76 2.07 -19.84
C GLU A 5 -0.19 2.82 -18.63
N ASN A 6 -0.60 4.07 -18.42
CA ASN A 6 -0.20 4.85 -17.23
C ASN A 6 -0.67 4.19 -15.93
N PHE A 7 -1.88 3.63 -15.91
CA PHE A 7 -2.41 2.92 -14.74
C PHE A 7 -1.58 1.66 -14.45
N ILE A 8 -1.33 0.83 -15.46
CA ILE A 8 -0.51 -0.39 -15.33
C ILE A 8 0.89 -0.02 -14.84
N SER A 9 1.54 0.95 -15.49
CA SER A 9 2.89 1.40 -15.13
C SER A 9 2.96 1.84 -13.66
N ARG A 10 1.99 2.65 -13.21
CA ARG A 10 1.93 3.08 -11.81
C ARG A 10 1.73 1.92 -10.84
N MET A 11 0.80 1.01 -11.12
CA MET A 11 0.54 -0.13 -10.22
C MET A 11 1.75 -1.05 -10.10
N THR A 12 2.43 -1.33 -11.23
CA THR A 12 3.66 -2.12 -11.25
C THR A 12 4.77 -1.44 -10.46
N ALA A 13 5.01 -0.15 -10.68
CA ALA A 13 6.03 0.60 -9.94
C ALA A 13 5.75 0.62 -8.43
N GLN A 14 4.49 0.82 -8.02
CA GLN A 14 4.12 0.79 -6.60
C GLN A 14 4.41 -0.58 -5.97
N ARG A 15 4.02 -1.68 -6.63
CA ARG A 15 4.33 -3.04 -6.14
C ARG A 15 5.82 -3.27 -6.01
N ASP A 16 6.59 -2.98 -7.07
CA ASP A 16 8.01 -3.31 -7.13
C ASP A 16 8.82 -2.50 -6.10
N ILE A 17 8.50 -1.21 -5.96
CA ILE A 17 9.13 -0.36 -4.93
C ILE A 17 8.76 -0.85 -3.53
N LEU A 18 7.48 -1.14 -3.27
CA LEU A 18 7.04 -1.63 -1.96
C LEU A 18 7.71 -2.96 -1.60
N ASP A 19 7.78 -3.90 -2.55
CA ASP A 19 8.45 -5.18 -2.35
C ASP A 19 9.93 -5.02 -2.00
N GLN A 20 10.61 -4.05 -2.62
CA GLN A 20 12.00 -3.74 -2.32
C GLN A 20 12.17 -3.08 -0.94
N VAL A 21 11.41 -2.03 -0.63
CA VAL A 21 11.63 -1.25 0.59
C VAL A 21 11.10 -1.93 1.85
N CYS A 22 10.06 -2.77 1.74
CA CYS A 22 9.49 -3.47 2.90
C CYS A 22 10.51 -4.38 3.60
N VAL A 23 11.47 -4.94 2.86
CA VAL A 23 12.56 -5.76 3.44
C VAL A 23 13.40 -4.96 4.43
N GLU A 24 13.69 -3.69 4.11
CA GLU A 24 14.47 -2.81 4.99
C GLU A 24 13.60 -2.22 6.10
N VAL A 25 12.37 -1.80 5.78
CA VAL A 25 11.41 -1.28 6.77
C VAL A 25 11.09 -2.32 7.85
N ALA A 26 11.06 -3.61 7.52
CA ALA A 26 10.83 -4.69 8.48
C ALA A 26 11.87 -4.70 9.63
N LYS A 27 13.07 -4.20 9.39
CA LYS A 27 14.17 -4.12 10.38
C LYS A 27 14.09 -2.89 11.27
N MET A 28 13.22 -1.93 10.96
CA MET A 28 13.06 -0.67 11.69
C MET A 28 11.91 -0.75 12.68
N GLU A 29 12.02 -0.08 13.82
CA GLU A 29 10.89 0.09 14.75
C GLU A 29 9.89 1.15 14.24
N GLY A 30 8.68 1.17 14.81
CA GLY A 30 7.65 2.17 14.49
C GLY A 30 6.49 1.66 13.62
N LEU A 31 5.60 2.56 13.21
CA LEU A 31 4.43 2.26 12.38
C LEU A 31 4.62 2.69 10.92
N VAL A 32 3.78 2.18 10.03
CA VAL A 32 3.69 2.64 8.64
C VAL A 32 2.47 3.54 8.48
N ILE A 33 2.63 4.64 7.75
CA ILE A 33 1.52 5.54 7.40
C ILE A 33 1.19 5.34 5.92
N GLU A 34 -0.06 5.01 5.63
CA GLU A 34 -0.60 5.00 4.26
C GLU A 34 -1.43 6.26 4.06
N LEU A 35 -1.04 7.10 3.09
CA LEU A 35 -1.74 8.34 2.75
C LEU A 35 -2.56 8.17 1.47
N GLY A 36 -3.88 8.17 1.60
CA GLY A 36 -4.80 7.83 0.52
C GLY A 36 -5.02 6.32 0.43
N LEU A 37 -6.00 5.82 1.18
CA LEU A 37 -6.39 4.42 1.15
C LEU A 37 -6.98 4.04 -0.22
N GLY A 38 -7.85 4.88 -0.78
CA GLY A 38 -8.56 4.63 -2.02
C GLY A 38 -9.26 3.26 -2.01
N ASN A 39 -8.96 2.41 -3.00
CA ASN A 39 -9.46 1.04 -3.05
C ASN A 39 -8.75 0.07 -2.08
N GLY A 40 -7.61 0.47 -1.50
CA GLY A 40 -6.90 -0.30 -0.47
C GLY A 40 -5.94 -1.39 -0.99
N ARG A 41 -5.54 -1.34 -2.27
CA ARG A 41 -4.62 -2.33 -2.86
C ARG A 41 -3.23 -2.29 -2.24
N THR A 42 -2.65 -1.10 -2.13
CA THR A 42 -1.33 -0.88 -1.52
C THR A 42 -1.35 -1.16 -0.02
N PHE A 43 -2.40 -0.72 0.68
CA PHE A 43 -2.60 -1.07 2.09
C PHE A 43 -2.66 -2.59 2.33
N HIS A 44 -3.43 -3.32 1.53
CA HIS A 44 -3.49 -4.78 1.63
C HIS A 44 -2.13 -5.43 1.36
N HIS A 45 -1.43 -4.95 0.34
CA HIS A 45 -0.07 -5.41 0.00
C HIS A 45 0.91 -5.16 1.15
N LEU A 46 0.86 -3.98 1.78
CA LEU A 46 1.69 -3.66 2.94
C LEU A 46 1.40 -4.60 4.13
N ARG A 47 0.14 -4.98 4.37
CA ARG A 47 -0.23 -5.93 5.44
C ARG A 47 0.38 -7.31 5.22
N GLU A 48 0.45 -7.77 3.98
CA GLU A 48 1.09 -9.06 3.65
C GLU A 48 2.62 -8.99 3.77
N ARG A 49 3.24 -7.87 3.35
CA ARG A 49 4.69 -7.71 3.37
C ARG A 49 5.27 -7.37 4.74
N LEU A 50 4.49 -6.75 5.61
CA LEU A 50 4.90 -6.35 6.96
C LEU A 50 3.95 -6.97 8.01
N PRO A 51 3.95 -8.30 8.17
CA PRO A 51 3.03 -8.97 9.09
C PRO A 51 3.25 -8.47 10.52
N GLY A 52 2.15 -8.13 11.19
CA GLY A 52 2.15 -7.62 12.58
C GLY A 52 2.55 -6.14 12.72
N ARG A 53 2.98 -5.46 11.65
CA ARG A 53 3.25 -4.01 11.69
C ARG A 53 1.95 -3.25 11.85
N ARG A 54 1.92 -2.27 12.76
CA ARG A 54 0.83 -1.29 12.80
C ARG A 54 0.89 -0.41 11.56
N ILE A 55 -0.16 -0.42 10.76
CA ILE A 55 -0.31 0.44 9.57
C ILE A 55 -1.51 1.36 9.82
N VAL A 56 -1.30 2.67 9.73
CA VAL A 56 -2.36 3.67 9.89
C VAL A 56 -2.67 4.29 8.54
N ALA A 57 -3.87 4.03 8.03
CA ALA A 57 -4.32 4.57 6.76
C ALA A 57 -5.16 5.83 6.96
N PHE A 58 -4.86 6.88 6.19
CA PHE A 58 -5.60 8.13 6.18
C PHE A 58 -6.26 8.31 4.83
N ASP A 59 -7.56 8.59 4.82
CA ASP A 59 -8.29 8.97 3.62
C ASP A 59 -9.38 9.98 3.98
N ARG A 60 -9.83 10.73 2.97
CA ARG A 60 -10.97 11.65 3.10
C ARG A 60 -12.30 10.90 3.16
N ALA A 61 -12.38 9.71 2.58
CA ALA A 61 -13.57 8.86 2.61
C ALA A 61 -13.20 7.37 2.58
N LEU A 62 -14.00 6.53 3.23
CA LEU A 62 -13.82 5.08 3.17
C LEU A 62 -14.44 4.52 1.88
N ALA A 63 -13.59 4.18 0.90
CA ALA A 63 -13.97 3.58 -0.38
C ALA A 63 -13.19 2.29 -0.69
N ALA A 64 -12.56 1.71 0.33
CA ALA A 64 -11.72 0.52 0.19
C ALA A 64 -12.54 -0.73 -0.12
N HIS A 65 -11.92 -1.67 -0.82
CA HIS A 65 -12.45 -3.01 -0.93
C HIS A 65 -12.61 -3.62 0.48
N ALA A 66 -13.62 -4.47 0.69
CA ALA A 66 -13.94 -5.02 2.01
C ALA A 66 -12.76 -5.75 2.68
N SER A 67 -11.93 -6.45 1.90
CA SER A 67 -10.71 -7.11 2.40
C SER A 67 -9.59 -6.15 2.81
N SER A 68 -9.70 -4.88 2.43
CA SER A 68 -8.69 -3.84 2.62
C SER A 68 -9.14 -2.74 3.56
N ILE A 69 -10.32 -2.87 4.19
CA ILE A 69 -10.74 -1.98 5.27
C ILE A 69 -9.83 -2.25 6.49
N PRO A 70 -9.15 -1.23 7.04
CA PRO A 70 -8.27 -1.38 8.20
C PRO A 70 -8.93 -1.97 9.44
#